data_AF-A0A6G3XTA1-F1
#
_entry.id   AF-A0A6G3XTA1-F1
#
_cell.length_a   1.000
_cell.length_b   1.000
_cell.length_c   1.000
_cell.angle_alpha   90.00
_cell.angle_beta   90.00
_cell.angle_gamma   90.00
#
_symmetry.space_group_name_H-M   'P 1'
#
loop_
_entity.id
_entity.type
_entity.pdbx_description
1 polymer ?
#
loop_
_entity_poly.entity_id
_entity_poly.type
_entity_poly.pdbx_seq_one_letter_code
_entity_poly.pdbx_strand_id
1 'polypeptide(L)'
;LEKVPPMYVKQDPQPNAMCIGLDEPIIVVTTGLVELLDEEEMRAVVGHEVGHALSGHSVYRTILLFLTNLAVKVAWIPLGNVAIMAIVTALREWFRKSELSADRAGLLVGQDIQASMRGLMKIAGGNHL
;
A
#
# COMPACT_ATOMS: atom_id res chain seq x y z
N LEU A 1 -3.82 -0.70 -17.35
CA LEU A 1 -5.20 -0.35 -16.98
C LEU A 1 -5.88 0.17 -18.23
N GLU A 2 -7.11 -0.27 -18.51
CA GLU A 2 -7.87 0.26 -19.66
C GLU A 2 -8.41 1.68 -19.39
N LYS A 3 -8.51 2.08 -18.11
CA LYS A 3 -8.96 3.40 -17.67
C LYS A 3 -8.01 3.96 -16.61
N VAL A 4 -7.85 5.28 -16.59
CA VAL A 4 -7.12 5.97 -15.52
C VAL A 4 -7.95 5.89 -14.22
N PRO A 5 -7.40 5.40 -13.10
CA PRO A 5 -8.09 5.38 -11.81
C PRO A 5 -8.54 6.79 -11.40
N PRO A 6 -9.79 6.97 -10.94
CA PRO A 6 -10.20 8.21 -10.29
C PRO A 6 -9.32 8.49 -9.07
N MET A 7 -8.96 9.75 -8.87
CA MET A 7 -8.13 10.18 -7.75
C MET A 7 -8.87 11.18 -6.87
N TYR A 8 -8.79 10.98 -5.55
CA TYR A 8 -9.46 11.81 -4.56
C TYR A 8 -8.47 12.28 -3.49
N VAL A 9 -8.76 13.44 -2.90
CA VAL A 9 -8.03 13.95 -1.74
C VAL A 9 -8.90 13.79 -0.50
N LYS A 10 -8.38 13.12 0.51
CA LYS A 10 -8.99 13.01 1.84
C LYS A 10 -8.38 14.07 2.76
N GLN A 11 -9.23 14.85 3.42
CA GLN A 11 -8.77 15.77 4.47
C GLN A 11 -8.30 14.95 5.69
N ASP A 12 -7.00 14.86 5.85
CA ASP A 12 -6.33 14.09 6.89
C ASP A 12 -4.88 14.60 7.01
N PRO A 13 -4.44 15.07 8.19
CA PRO A 13 -3.08 15.57 8.38
C PRO A 13 -2.03 14.45 8.35
N GLN A 14 -2.42 13.17 8.48
CA GLN A 14 -1.47 12.06 8.42
C GLN A 14 -1.08 11.76 6.96
N PRO A 15 0.20 11.87 6.57
CA PRO A 15 0.64 11.58 5.20
C PRO A 15 0.36 10.12 4.83
N ASN A 16 -0.45 9.92 3.79
CA ASN A 16 -0.80 8.59 3.31
C ASN A 16 -1.35 8.63 1.87
N ALA A 17 -1.19 7.52 1.14
CA ALA A 17 -1.86 7.22 -0.12
C ALA A 17 -2.42 5.80 -0.09
N MET A 18 -3.44 5.53 -0.90
CA MET A 18 -4.03 4.19 -0.96
C MET A 18 -4.74 3.94 -2.28
N CYS A 19 -4.45 2.79 -2.88
CA CYS A 19 -5.25 2.15 -3.90
C CYS A 19 -6.37 1.31 -3.26
N ILE A 20 -7.62 1.62 -3.58
CA ILE A 20 -8.82 0.94 -3.08
C ILE A 20 -9.60 0.37 -4.25
N GLY A 21 -10.09 -0.87 -4.12
CA GLY A 21 -10.86 -1.54 -5.17
C GLY A 21 -10.02 -2.50 -6.01
N LEU A 22 -10.68 -3.41 -6.71
CA LEU A 22 -10.06 -4.41 -7.59
C LEU A 22 -10.32 -4.10 -9.05
N ASP A 23 -11.59 -4.19 -9.46
CA ASP A 23 -11.98 -4.04 -10.87
C ASP A 23 -12.03 -2.56 -11.28
N GLU A 24 -12.50 -1.70 -10.39
CA GLU A 24 -12.53 -0.24 -10.56
C GLU A 24 -11.73 0.41 -9.42
N PRO A 25 -10.38 0.36 -9.49
CA PRO A 25 -9.56 0.92 -8.44
C PRO A 25 -9.65 2.44 -8.45
N ILE A 26 -9.64 3.02 -7.25
CA ILE A 26 -9.48 4.46 -7.01
C ILE A 26 -8.20 4.70 -6.21
N ILE A 27 -7.59 5.87 -6.41
CA ILE A 27 -6.44 6.31 -5.63
C ILE A 27 -6.90 7.42 -4.70
N VAL A 28 -6.56 7.30 -3.42
CA VAL A 28 -6.86 8.32 -2.41
C VAL A 28 -5.54 8.81 -1.83
N VAL A 29 -5.33 10.12 -1.83
CA VAL A 29 -4.19 10.77 -1.16
C VAL A 29 -4.69 11.63 -0.01
N THR A 30 -3.92 11.77 1.06
CA THR A 30 -4.27 12.67 2.17
C THR A 30 -3.75 14.08 1.95
N THR A 31 -4.41 15.08 2.54
CA THR A 31 -3.91 16.47 2.55
C THR A 31 -2.50 16.56 3.12
N GLY A 32 -2.19 15.80 4.19
CA GLY A 32 -0.85 15.77 4.78
C GLY A 32 0.23 15.23 3.84
N LEU A 33 -0.11 14.30 2.94
CA LEU A 33 0.84 13.79 1.94
C LEU A 33 1.12 14.85 0.86
N VAL A 34 0.07 15.52 0.40
CA VAL A 34 0.17 16.60 -0.61
C VAL A 34 1.01 17.76 -0.10
N GLU A 35 0.94 18.08 1.18
CA GLU A 35 1.77 19.13 1.81
C GLU A 35 3.21 18.68 2.05
N LEU A 36 3.45 17.37 2.21
CA LEU A 36 4.76 16.82 2.59
C LEU A 36 5.71 16.64 1.40
N LEU A 37 5.18 16.18 0.25
CA LEU A 37 5.98 15.72 -0.88
C LEU A 37 6.07 16.76 -2.00
N ASP A 38 7.20 16.79 -2.69
CA ASP A 38 7.34 17.51 -3.95
C ASP A 38 6.73 16.71 -5.13
N GLU A 39 6.73 17.30 -6.33
CA GLU A 39 6.10 16.69 -7.52
C GLU A 39 6.74 15.35 -7.92
N GLU A 40 8.08 15.24 -7.81
CA GLU A 40 8.82 14.05 -8.21
C GLU A 40 8.62 12.92 -7.20
N GLU A 41 8.61 13.25 -5.90
CA GLU A 41 8.29 12.33 -4.82
C GLU A 41 6.83 11.84 -4.91
N MET A 42 5.90 12.76 -5.20
CA MET A 42 4.48 12.42 -5.41
C MET A 42 4.30 11.53 -6.64
N ARG A 43 5.05 11.75 -7.72
CA ARG A 43 5.01 10.90 -8.93
C ARG A 43 5.42 9.46 -8.60
N ALA A 44 6.44 9.27 -7.75
CA ALA A 44 6.82 7.94 -7.27
C ALA A 44 5.72 7.29 -6.42
N VAL A 45 5.07 8.03 -5.52
CA VAL A 45 3.96 7.52 -4.70
C VAL A 45 2.74 7.15 -5.54
N VAL A 46 2.33 7.99 -6.49
CA VAL A 46 1.23 7.67 -7.41
C VAL A 46 1.57 6.45 -8.26
N GLY A 47 2.81 6.35 -8.74
CA GLY A 47 3.28 5.16 -9.47
C GLY A 47 3.23 3.88 -8.63
N HIS A 48 3.54 3.97 -7.34
CA HIS A 48 3.41 2.87 -6.37
C HIS A 48 1.94 2.41 -6.23
N GLU A 49 1.01 3.34 -6.03
CA GLU A 49 -0.42 3.01 -5.93
C GLU A 49 -1.01 2.45 -7.23
N VAL A 50 -0.61 2.99 -8.38
CA VAL A 50 -0.96 2.43 -9.70
C VAL A 50 -0.37 1.02 -9.87
N GLY A 51 0.82 0.76 -9.31
CA GLY A 51 1.42 -0.56 -9.23
C GLY A 51 0.56 -1.56 -8.48
N HIS A 52 -0.05 -1.15 -7.36
CA HIS A 52 -1.04 -1.96 -6.64
C HIS A 52 -2.29 -2.25 -7.47
N ALA A 53 -2.82 -1.24 -8.17
CA ALA A 53 -3.97 -1.40 -9.05
C ALA A 53 -3.69 -2.40 -10.19
N LEU A 54 -2.57 -2.23 -10.90
CA LEU A 54 -2.16 -3.07 -12.03
C LEU A 54 -1.89 -4.52 -11.64
N SER A 55 -1.42 -4.75 -10.41
CA SER A 55 -1.03 -6.07 -9.93
C SER A 55 -2.14 -6.76 -9.12
N GLY A 56 -3.31 -6.13 -8.96
CA GLY A 56 -4.42 -6.67 -8.18
C GLY A 56 -4.08 -6.87 -6.69
N HIS A 57 -3.18 -6.05 -6.15
CA HIS A 57 -2.68 -6.22 -4.78
C HIS A 57 -3.76 -5.97 -3.70
N SER A 58 -4.80 -5.22 -4.02
CA SER A 58 -5.91 -4.84 -3.14
C SER A 58 -6.76 -6.03 -2.64
N VAL A 59 -6.80 -7.15 -3.38
CA VAL A 59 -7.53 -8.37 -2.97
C VAL A 59 -6.93 -9.00 -1.72
N TYR A 60 -5.60 -9.01 -1.61
CA TYR A 60 -4.90 -9.74 -0.57
C TYR A 60 -5.05 -9.09 0.79
N ARG A 61 -5.20 -7.76 0.85
CA ARG A 61 -5.48 -7.04 2.11
C ARG A 61 -6.83 -7.46 2.69
N THR A 62 -7.85 -7.59 1.84
CA THR A 62 -9.18 -8.06 2.25
C THR A 62 -9.13 -9.50 2.73
N ILE A 63 -8.46 -10.40 2.00
CA ILE A 63 -8.28 -11.80 2.40
C ILE A 63 -7.53 -11.90 3.74
N LEU A 64 -6.45 -11.13 3.93
CA LEU A 64 -5.69 -11.09 5.18
C LEU A 64 -6.57 -10.64 6.36
N LEU A 65 -7.42 -9.61 6.17
CA LEU A 65 -8.35 -9.16 7.21
C LEU A 65 -9.37 -10.25 7.57
N PHE A 66 -9.98 -10.91 6.57
CA PHE A 66 -10.93 -12.00 6.83
C PHE A 66 -10.27 -13.18 7.55
N LEU A 67 -9.09 -13.60 7.13
CA LEU A 67 -8.37 -14.72 7.74
C LEU A 67 -7.86 -14.38 9.14
N THR A 68 -7.45 -13.14 9.39
CA THR A 68 -7.08 -12.66 10.73
C THR A 68 -8.29 -12.56 11.65
N ASN A 69 -9.48 -12.25 11.13
CA ASN A 69 -10.70 -12.30 11.94
C ASN A 69 -11.17 -13.73 12.22
N LEU A 70 -11.03 -14.64 11.25
CA LEU A 70 -11.30 -16.06 11.44
C LEU A 70 -10.34 -16.68 12.47
N ALA A 71 -9.08 -16.24 12.47
CA ALA A 71 -8.06 -16.63 13.42
C ALA A 71 -8.54 -16.55 14.87
N VAL A 72 -9.03 -15.37 15.23
CA VAL A 72 -9.48 -15.04 16.59
C VAL A 72 -10.64 -15.93 17.00
N LYS A 73 -11.53 -16.29 16.06
CA LYS A 73 -12.72 -17.11 16.33
C LYS A 73 -12.42 -18.57 16.61
N VAL A 74 -11.34 -19.13 16.06
CA VAL A 74 -10.98 -20.54 16.22
C VAL A 74 -9.78 -20.74 17.16
N ALA A 75 -9.34 -19.67 17.84
CA ALA A 75 -8.20 -19.68 18.74
C ALA A 75 -8.34 -20.60 19.96
N TRP A 76 -9.57 -21.00 20.30
CA TRP A 76 -9.89 -21.94 21.38
C TRP A 76 -9.67 -23.41 20.99
N ILE A 77 -9.48 -23.71 19.69
CA ILE A 77 -9.21 -25.07 19.20
C ILE A 77 -7.73 -25.41 19.45
N PRO A 78 -7.40 -26.54 20.10
CA PRO A 78 -6.02 -26.99 20.26
C PRO A 78 -5.31 -27.06 18.90
N LEU A 79 -4.10 -26.49 18.80
CA LEU A 79 -3.32 -26.33 17.56
C LEU A 79 -3.91 -25.40 16.48
N GLY A 80 -5.15 -24.90 16.64
CA GLY A 80 -5.78 -23.97 15.70
C GLY A 80 -4.94 -22.70 15.49
N ASN A 81 -4.38 -22.15 16.58
CA ASN A 81 -3.50 -20.97 16.53
C ASN A 81 -2.25 -21.19 15.68
N VAL A 82 -1.68 -22.40 15.63
CA VAL A 82 -0.45 -22.66 14.85
C VAL A 82 -0.75 -22.61 13.35
N ALA A 83 -1.83 -23.26 12.92
CA ALA A 83 -2.25 -23.25 11.51
C ALA A 83 -2.59 -21.84 11.02
N ILE A 84 -3.30 -21.08 11.84
CA ILE A 84 -3.57 -19.66 11.56
C ILE A 84 -2.27 -18.86 11.46
N MET A 85 -1.37 -18.99 12.43
CA MET A 85 -0.13 -18.20 12.45
C MET A 85 0.70 -18.46 11.20
N ALA A 86 0.71 -19.71 10.70
CA ALA A 86 1.35 -20.04 9.42
C ALA A 86 0.70 -19.29 8.25
N ILE A 87 -0.64 -19.28 8.16
CA ILE A 87 -1.38 -18.56 7.11
C ILE A 87 -1.14 -17.04 7.20
N VAL A 88 -1.26 -16.46 8.39
CA VAL A 88 -1.04 -15.03 8.61
C VAL A 88 0.40 -14.64 8.26
N THR A 89 1.37 -15.47 8.63
CA THR A 89 2.79 -15.25 8.27
C THR A 89 2.99 -15.27 6.76
N ALA A 90 2.42 -16.26 6.08
CA ALA A 90 2.50 -16.37 4.62
C ALA A 90 1.86 -15.16 3.92
N LEU A 91 0.71 -14.69 4.39
CA LEU A 91 0.03 -13.51 3.83
C LEU A 91 0.79 -12.22 4.12
N ARG A 92 1.40 -12.07 5.30
CA ARG A 92 2.28 -10.94 5.62
C ARG A 92 3.51 -10.91 4.71
N GLU A 93 4.10 -12.07 4.44
CA GLU A 93 5.24 -12.17 3.52
C GLU A 93 4.81 -11.86 2.08
N TRP A 94 3.64 -12.29 1.66
CA TRP A 94 3.07 -11.90 0.38
C TRP A 94 2.84 -10.39 0.29
N PHE A 95 2.24 -9.78 1.32
CA PHE A 95 2.05 -8.34 1.41
C PHE A 95 3.38 -7.59 1.31
N ARG A 96 4.42 -8.04 2.03
CA ARG A 96 5.77 -7.46 1.90
C ARG A 96 6.30 -7.50 0.47
N LYS A 97 6.03 -8.58 -0.28
CA LYS A 97 6.41 -8.71 -1.70
C LYS A 97 5.57 -7.82 -2.62
N SER A 98 4.30 -7.57 -2.30
CA SER A 98 3.48 -6.63 -3.06
C SER A 98 4.00 -5.20 -2.95
N GLU A 99 4.42 -4.78 -1.75
CA GLU A 99 5.06 -3.46 -1.55
C GLU A 99 6.33 -3.33 -2.40
N LEU A 100 7.22 -4.33 -2.40
CA LEU A 100 8.44 -4.29 -3.23
C LEU A 100 8.14 -4.21 -4.73
N SER A 101 7.03 -4.80 -5.18
CA SER A 101 6.61 -4.74 -6.58
C SER A 101 5.99 -3.38 -6.91
N ALA A 102 5.26 -2.78 -5.97
CA ALA A 102 4.72 -1.43 -6.07
C ALA A 102 5.84 -0.37 -6.04
N ASP A 103 6.86 -0.51 -5.20
CA ASP A 103 8.04 0.38 -5.19
C ASP A 103 8.78 0.39 -6.53
N ARG A 104 8.89 -0.78 -7.18
CA ARG A 104 9.45 -0.87 -8.54
C ARG A 104 8.58 -0.13 -9.55
N ALA A 105 7.25 -0.22 -9.44
CA ALA A 105 6.34 0.53 -10.29
C ALA A 105 6.46 2.04 -10.04
N GLY A 106 6.55 2.47 -8.78
CA GLY A 106 6.81 3.85 -8.39
C GLY A 106 8.10 4.40 -9.01
N LEU A 107 9.21 3.67 -8.86
CA LEU A 107 10.49 4.04 -9.47
C LEU A 107 10.43 4.03 -11.01
N LEU A 108 9.71 3.08 -11.60
CA LEU A 108 9.53 3.02 -13.06
C LEU A 108 8.77 4.24 -13.59
N VAL A 109 7.75 4.72 -12.86
CA VAL A 109 6.98 5.91 -13.25
C VAL A 109 7.75 7.20 -12.97
N GLY A 110 8.44 7.29 -11.84
CA GLY A 110 9.21 8.47 -11.44
C GLY A 110 10.51 8.66 -12.22
N GLN A 111 11.19 7.56 -12.59
CA GLN A 111 12.54 7.56 -13.21
C GLN A 111 13.63 8.33 -12.42
N ASP A 112 13.36 8.70 -11.17
CA ASP A 112 14.30 9.36 -10.26
C ASP A 112 14.42 8.53 -8.96
N ILE A 113 15.59 7.91 -8.79
CA ILE A 113 15.94 7.12 -7.60
C ILE A 113 16.01 8.02 -6.37
N GLN A 114 16.53 9.24 -6.50
CA GLN A 114 16.68 10.17 -5.38
C GLN A 114 15.32 10.66 -4.90
N ALA A 115 14.40 11.02 -5.80
CA ALA A 115 13.04 11.38 -5.44
C ALA A 115 12.30 10.22 -4.76
N SER A 116 12.42 9.00 -5.31
CA SER A 116 11.82 7.80 -4.71
C SER A 116 12.32 7.55 -3.28
N MET A 117 13.64 7.66 -3.06
CA MET A 117 14.25 7.50 -1.73
C MET A 117 13.84 8.62 -0.77
N ARG A 118 13.87 9.88 -1.20
CA ARG A 118 13.46 11.03 -0.36
C ARG A 118 11.98 10.93 0.03
N GLY A 119 11.11 10.53 -0.89
CA GLY A 119 9.69 10.32 -0.60
C GLY A 119 9.49 9.31 0.53
N LEU A 120 10.15 8.15 0.47
CA LEU A 120 10.13 7.15 1.53
C LEU A 120 10.69 7.70 2.86
N MET A 121 11.80 8.42 2.82
CA MET A 121 12.41 9.03 4.01
C MET A 121 11.48 10.06 4.66
N LYS A 122 10.82 10.92 3.87
CA LYS A 122 9.87 11.92 4.36
C LYS A 122 8.63 11.28 4.97
N ILE A 123 8.08 10.23 4.35
CA ILE A 123 6.92 9.51 4.90
C ILE A 123 7.29 8.83 6.23
N ALA A 124 8.50 8.29 6.35
CA ALA A 124 8.96 7.62 7.56
C ALA A 124 9.39 8.59 8.69
N GLY A 125 9.99 9.73 8.34
CA GLY A 125 10.69 10.62 9.28
C GLY A 125 10.27 12.10 9.28
N GLY A 126 9.40 12.53 8.37
CA GLY A 126 9.02 13.94 8.17
C GLY A 126 9.98 14.73 7.27
N ASN A 127 9.66 16.00 6.98
CA ASN A 127 10.47 16.84 6.08
C ASN A 127 11.65 17.58 6.76
N HIS A 128 11.75 17.50 8.08
CA HIS A 128 12.79 18.17 8.87
C HIS A 128 14.05 17.29 8.98
N LEU A 129 14.67 16.98 7.82
CA LEU A 129 15.95 16.28 7.72
C LEU A 129 17.10 17.26 7.54
#